data_AF-A0A8T1TT78-F1
#
_entry.id   AF-A0A8T1TT78-F1
#
_cell.length_a   1.000
_cell.length_b   1.000
_cell.length_c   1.000
_cell.angle_alpha   90.00
_cell.angle_beta   90.00
_cell.angle_gamma   90.00
#
_symmetry.space_group_name_H-M   'P 1'
#
loop_
_entity.id
_entity.type
_entity.pdbx_description
1 polymer ?
#
loop_
_entity_poly.entity_id
_entity_poly.type
_entity_poly.pdbx_seq_one_letter_code
_entity_poly.pdbx_strand_id
1 'polypeptide(L)'
;SRDGQVLKERATNRRLAQFKDIHFARRLDAATALSTDYESTRTGLTSNTSANRLFTGEPACLLVPEAIEGTYYVAGELIRSDIREDQPGIDLYMDQQFIDVNTFSPVNELYVDLWHVNASGVYYGVVARTNGNSDDASNIDTTVHRGLSSTDSDGFVSVTTKFPGLYA
;
A
#
# COMPACT_ATOMS: atom_id res chain seq x y z
N SER A 1 30.58 -15.54 4.41
CA SER A 1 31.26 -15.31 5.69
C SER A 1 30.54 -14.19 6.44
N ARG A 2 30.74 -14.09 7.75
CA ARG A 2 30.23 -12.99 8.58
C ARG A 2 30.60 -11.61 8.02
N ASP A 3 31.81 -11.47 7.49
CA ASP A 3 32.29 -10.23 6.87
C ASP A 3 31.53 -9.87 5.59
N GLY A 4 31.15 -10.87 4.79
CA GLY A 4 30.30 -10.66 3.61
C GLY A 4 28.89 -10.16 3.97
N GLN A 5 28.31 -10.62 5.08
CA GLN A 5 27.02 -10.11 5.58
C GLN A 5 27.14 -8.68 6.10
N VAL A 6 28.18 -8.35 6.86
CA VAL A 6 28.43 -6.99 7.38
C VAL A 6 28.63 -5.99 6.26
N LEU A 7 29.34 -6.36 5.19
CA LEU A 7 29.51 -5.52 4.01
C LEU A 7 28.18 -5.29 3.28
N LYS A 8 27.35 -6.34 3.17
CA LYS A 8 26.02 -6.26 2.55
C LYS A 8 25.08 -5.33 3.35
N GLU A 9 25.04 -5.46 4.66
CA GLU A 9 24.26 -4.57 5.55
C GLU A 9 24.71 -3.12 5.46
N ARG A 10 26.03 -2.86 5.48
CA ARG A 10 26.56 -1.49 5.32
C ARG A 10 26.20 -0.88 3.96
N ALA A 11 26.23 -1.67 2.90
CA ALA A 11 25.81 -1.24 1.58
C ALA A 11 24.31 -0.92 1.52
N THR A 12 23.47 -1.76 2.13
CA THR A 12 22.03 -1.50 2.27
C THR A 12 21.75 -0.23 3.06
N ASN A 13 22.40 -0.03 4.20
CA ASN A 13 22.20 1.15 5.05
C ASN A 13 22.63 2.46 4.36
N ARG A 14 23.73 2.45 3.60
CA ARG A 14 24.11 3.64 2.79
C ARG A 14 23.10 3.95 1.71
N ARG A 15 22.59 2.92 1.02
CA ARG A 15 21.55 3.09 0.00
C ARG A 15 20.29 3.66 0.62
N LEU A 16 19.82 3.10 1.74
CA LEU A 16 18.65 3.62 2.48
C LEU A 16 18.82 5.08 2.92
N ALA A 17 20.01 5.47 3.38
CA ALA A 17 20.29 6.87 3.73
C ALA A 17 20.24 7.80 2.51
N GLN A 18 20.90 7.43 1.40
CA GLN A 18 20.81 8.18 0.14
C GLN A 18 19.37 8.31 -0.35
N PHE A 19 18.56 7.26 -0.23
CA PHE A 19 17.15 7.32 -0.61
C PHE A 19 16.37 8.28 0.27
N LYS A 20 16.60 8.31 1.58
CA LYS A 20 15.96 9.30 2.47
C LYS A 20 16.28 10.73 2.03
N ASP A 21 17.52 11.00 1.63
CA ASP A 21 17.94 12.31 1.14
C ASP A 21 17.26 12.66 -0.21
N ILE A 22 17.18 11.71 -1.14
CA ILE A 22 16.49 11.91 -2.44
C ILE A 22 14.99 12.14 -2.23
N HIS A 23 14.35 11.37 -1.34
CA HIS A 23 12.95 11.56 -0.96
C HIS A 23 12.72 12.93 -0.34
N PHE A 24 13.59 13.37 0.56
CA PHE A 24 13.51 14.69 1.17
C PHE A 24 13.66 15.81 0.15
N ALA A 25 14.63 15.69 -0.77
CA ALA A 25 14.85 16.65 -1.85
C ALA A 25 13.70 16.71 -2.87
N ARG A 26 12.91 15.63 -3.01
CA ARG A 26 11.72 15.56 -3.88
C ARG A 26 10.42 15.92 -3.18
N ARG A 27 10.40 16.13 -1.86
CA ARG A 27 9.21 16.65 -1.19
C ARG A 27 8.93 18.03 -1.75
N LEU A 28 7.76 18.18 -2.37
CA LEU A 28 7.26 19.49 -2.73
C LEU A 28 7.12 20.30 -1.45
N ASP A 29 7.56 21.56 -1.49
CA ASP A 29 7.23 22.49 -0.43
C ASP A 29 5.71 22.71 -0.39
N ALA A 30 5.21 23.17 0.75
CA ALA A 30 3.77 23.31 0.97
C ALA A 30 3.10 24.22 -0.07
N ALA A 31 3.77 25.28 -0.54
CA ALA A 31 3.19 26.18 -1.52
C ALA A 31 3.05 25.47 -2.88
N THR A 32 4.09 24.77 -3.32
CA THR A 32 4.05 23.98 -4.56
C THR A 32 3.03 22.85 -4.48
N ALA A 33 2.97 22.14 -3.36
CA ALA A 33 2.00 21.06 -3.16
C ALA A 33 0.55 21.56 -3.21
N LEU A 34 0.27 22.71 -2.61
CA LEU A 34 -1.07 23.33 -2.60
C LEU A 34 -1.44 23.95 -3.95
N SER A 35 -0.47 24.43 -4.73
CA SER A 35 -0.72 24.99 -6.05
C SER A 35 -0.76 23.95 -7.17
N THR A 36 -0.27 22.74 -6.92
CA THR A 36 -0.31 21.66 -7.92
C THR A 36 -1.71 21.07 -7.97
N ASP A 37 -2.32 21.13 -9.14
CA ASP A 37 -3.55 20.42 -9.42
C ASP A 37 -3.25 18.95 -9.74
N TYR A 38 -3.80 18.05 -8.92
CA TYR A 38 -3.67 16.59 -9.09
C TYR A 38 -4.93 15.99 -9.72
N GLU A 39 -5.91 16.81 -10.12
CA GLU A 39 -7.10 16.34 -10.80
C GLU A 39 -6.75 15.83 -12.21
N SER A 40 -7.06 14.56 -12.46
CA SER A 40 -6.88 13.96 -13.77
C SER A 40 -8.06 14.29 -14.68
N THR A 41 -7.77 14.78 -15.89
CA THR A 41 -8.79 15.02 -16.94
C THR A 41 -9.31 13.74 -17.61
N ARG A 42 -8.82 12.56 -17.21
CA ARG A 42 -9.27 11.27 -17.74
C ARG A 42 -10.70 10.97 -17.29
N THR A 43 -11.60 10.84 -18.25
CA THR A 43 -13.00 10.46 -18.04
C THR A 43 -13.27 9.02 -18.51
N GLY A 44 -14.44 8.47 -18.12
CA GLY A 44 -14.87 7.13 -18.52
C GLY A 44 -14.05 6.00 -17.88
N LEU A 45 -13.51 6.24 -16.69
CA LEU A 45 -12.89 5.21 -15.87
C LEU A 45 -13.97 4.40 -15.16
N THR A 46 -13.76 3.10 -15.10
CA THR A 46 -14.62 2.11 -14.43
C THR A 46 -13.75 1.15 -13.65
N SER A 47 -14.34 0.34 -12.77
CA SER A 47 -13.66 -0.73 -12.03
C SER A 47 -12.92 -1.74 -12.92
N ASN A 48 -13.27 -1.80 -14.21
CA ASN A 48 -12.68 -2.74 -15.18
C ASN A 48 -11.67 -2.04 -16.10
N THR A 49 -11.29 -0.80 -15.79
CA THR A 49 -10.26 -0.11 -16.55
C THR A 49 -8.91 -0.75 -16.27
N SER A 50 -8.16 -1.09 -17.33
CA SER A 50 -6.85 -1.71 -17.16
C SER A 50 -5.86 -0.74 -16.50
N ALA A 51 -5.02 -1.27 -15.62
CA ALA A 51 -3.95 -0.50 -14.98
C ALA A 51 -3.02 0.15 -16.02
N ASN A 52 -2.72 -0.53 -17.13
CA ASN A 52 -1.95 0.04 -18.26
C ASN A 52 -2.55 1.32 -18.86
N ARG A 53 -3.86 1.56 -18.71
CA ARG A 53 -4.52 2.81 -19.14
C ARG A 53 -4.42 3.94 -18.10
N LEU A 54 -4.18 3.58 -16.83
CA LEU A 54 -3.94 4.50 -15.73
C LEU A 54 -2.46 4.91 -15.66
N PHE A 55 -1.55 3.96 -15.86
CA PHE A 55 -0.11 4.14 -15.78
C PHE A 55 0.53 4.22 -17.19
N THR A 56 0.47 5.40 -17.80
CA THR A 56 1.00 5.63 -19.16
C THR A 56 2.35 6.37 -19.20
N GLY A 57 2.92 6.69 -18.03
CA GLY A 57 4.19 7.41 -17.92
C GLY A 57 5.36 6.46 -17.70
N GLU A 58 6.58 6.95 -17.92
CA GLU A 58 7.79 6.23 -17.54
C GLU A 58 7.79 6.01 -16.02
N PRO A 59 8.02 4.77 -15.54
CA PRO A 59 8.03 4.48 -14.11
C PRO A 59 9.13 5.31 -13.44
N ALA A 60 8.73 6.21 -12.55
CA ALA A 60 9.65 6.94 -11.70
C ALA A 60 10.21 5.95 -10.66
N CYS A 61 11.30 5.28 -11.02
CA CYS A 61 11.92 4.26 -10.18
C CYS A 61 12.64 4.94 -9.00
N LEU A 62 11.93 5.06 -7.89
CA LEU A 62 12.51 5.40 -6.61
C LEU A 62 11.98 4.39 -5.60
N LEU A 63 12.87 3.77 -4.84
CA LEU A 63 12.51 2.84 -3.79
C LEU A 63 11.53 3.53 -2.81
N VAL A 64 10.32 3.02 -2.68
CA VAL A 64 9.35 3.51 -1.67
C VAL A 64 9.95 3.25 -0.29
N PRO A 65 9.94 4.23 0.63
CA PRO A 65 10.45 4.00 1.98
C PRO A 65 9.63 2.90 2.65
N GLU A 66 10.32 1.92 3.23
CA GLU A 66 9.70 0.91 4.06
C GLU A 66 9.03 1.58 5.27
N ALA A 67 7.74 1.32 5.46
CA ALA A 67 7.02 1.69 6.66
C ALA A 67 7.07 0.54 7.66
N ILE A 68 7.11 0.86 8.95
CA ILE A 68 7.07 -0.15 10.01
C ILE A 68 5.68 -0.81 9.99
N GLU A 69 5.65 -2.14 9.97
CA GLU A 69 4.44 -2.93 10.16
C GLU A 69 3.80 -2.56 11.51
N GLY A 70 2.65 -1.89 11.47
CA GLY A 70 1.94 -1.44 12.66
C GLY A 70 1.39 -2.61 13.48
N THR A 71 1.06 -2.38 14.75
CA THR A 71 0.62 -3.41 15.72
C THR A 71 -0.69 -4.14 15.40
N TYR A 72 -1.30 -3.87 14.24
CA TYR A 72 -2.60 -4.40 13.82
C TYR A 72 -2.51 -5.34 12.60
N TYR A 73 -1.30 -5.75 12.21
CA TYR A 73 -1.11 -6.84 11.28
C TYR A 73 -1.66 -8.15 11.85
N VAL A 74 -2.33 -8.93 11.00
CA VAL A 74 -2.82 -10.27 11.33
C VAL A 74 -2.33 -11.20 10.22
N ALA A 75 -1.70 -12.32 10.61
CA ALA A 75 -1.21 -13.30 9.66
C ALA A 75 -2.32 -14.28 9.25
N GLY A 76 -2.31 -14.72 8.00
CA GLY A 76 -3.26 -15.74 7.48
C GLY A 76 -4.44 -15.16 6.70
N GLU A 77 -4.25 -14.02 6.05
CA GLU A 77 -5.29 -13.33 5.28
C GLU A 77 -5.73 -14.10 4.02
N LEU A 78 -6.95 -13.80 3.57
CA LEU A 78 -7.56 -14.46 2.41
C LEU A 78 -6.91 -13.98 1.09
N ILE A 79 -6.69 -14.89 0.15
CA ILE A 79 -6.30 -14.52 -1.22
C ILE A 79 -7.54 -13.97 -1.95
N ARG A 80 -7.63 -12.65 -2.05
CA ARG A 80 -8.77 -11.94 -2.68
C ARG A 80 -8.39 -10.52 -3.05
N SER A 81 -9.00 -10.02 -4.12
CA SER A 81 -8.83 -8.65 -4.61
C SER A 81 -9.96 -7.69 -4.23
N ASP A 82 -11.13 -8.19 -3.80
CA ASP A 82 -12.18 -7.36 -3.17
C ASP A 82 -12.19 -7.63 -1.66
N ILE A 83 -11.86 -6.60 -0.88
CA ILE A 83 -11.74 -6.68 0.58
C ILE A 83 -12.79 -5.83 1.30
N ARG A 84 -13.77 -5.28 0.59
CA ARG A 84 -14.81 -4.40 1.16
C ARG A 84 -15.76 -5.11 2.10
N GLU A 85 -16.12 -6.35 1.75
CA GLU A 85 -17.28 -7.05 2.31
C GLU A 85 -18.52 -6.11 2.34
N ASP A 86 -19.37 -6.20 3.35
CA ASP A 86 -20.60 -5.39 3.45
C ASP A 86 -20.39 -4.02 4.12
N GLN A 87 -19.16 -3.49 4.12
CA GLN A 87 -18.85 -2.24 4.80
C GLN A 87 -19.46 -1.01 4.12
N PRO A 88 -19.96 -0.04 4.91
CA PRO A 88 -20.32 1.27 4.40
C PRO A 88 -19.05 2.09 4.08
N GLY A 89 -19.21 3.09 3.22
CA GLY A 89 -18.14 4.03 2.86
C GLY A 89 -17.99 4.23 1.36
N ILE A 90 -16.97 4.99 0.98
CA ILE A 90 -16.65 5.29 -0.40
C ILE A 90 -15.79 4.16 -0.97
N ASP A 91 -16.21 3.58 -2.09
CA ASP A 91 -15.40 2.59 -2.81
C ASP A 91 -14.10 3.21 -3.31
N LEU A 92 -13.00 2.52 -3.05
CA LEU A 92 -11.66 2.82 -3.54
C LEU A 92 -11.20 1.65 -4.41
N TYR A 93 -10.96 1.95 -5.68
CA TYR A 93 -10.31 1.05 -6.62
C TYR A 93 -8.84 1.43 -6.67
N MET A 94 -7.97 0.53 -6.19
CA MET A 94 -6.55 0.80 -6.03
C MET A 94 -5.75 -0.12 -6.94
N ASP A 95 -4.99 0.49 -7.84
CA ASP A 95 -4.01 -0.21 -8.67
C ASP A 95 -2.60 0.18 -8.22
N GLN A 96 -1.74 -0.80 -8.01
CA GLN A 96 -0.35 -0.61 -7.60
C GLN A 96 0.57 -1.37 -8.55
N GLN A 97 1.63 -0.71 -9.01
CA GLN A 97 2.67 -1.35 -9.83
C GLN A 97 3.95 -1.55 -9.03
N PHE A 98 4.50 -2.76 -9.10
CA PHE A 98 5.75 -3.12 -8.46
C PHE A 98 6.83 -3.33 -9.52
N ILE A 99 7.86 -2.47 -9.46
CA ILE A 99 9.01 -2.49 -10.36
C ILE A 99 10.28 -2.75 -9.54
N ASP A 100 11.11 -3.70 -9.96
CA ASP A 100 12.41 -3.95 -9.35
C ASP A 100 13.38 -2.81 -9.67
N VAL A 101 13.95 -2.19 -8.63
CA VAL A 101 14.79 -0.99 -8.76
C VAL A 101 16.18 -1.23 -9.36
N ASN A 102 16.62 -2.48 -9.45
CA ASN A 102 17.92 -2.84 -10.03
C ASN A 102 17.81 -3.16 -11.53
N THR A 103 16.68 -3.76 -11.92
CA THR A 103 16.43 -4.25 -13.28
C THR A 103 15.44 -3.38 -14.05
N PHE A 104 14.72 -2.49 -13.37
CA PHE A 104 13.63 -1.67 -13.91
C PHE A 104 12.53 -2.50 -14.58
N SER A 105 12.42 -3.77 -14.20
CA SER A 105 11.46 -4.71 -14.76
C SER A 105 10.28 -4.92 -13.79
N PRO A 106 9.06 -5.19 -14.29
CA PRO A 106 7.95 -5.55 -13.44
C PRO A 106 8.21 -6.80 -12.61
N VAL A 107 7.70 -6.80 -11.38
CA VAL A 107 7.79 -7.96 -10.47
C VAL A 107 6.50 -8.76 -10.58
N ASN A 108 6.57 -9.91 -11.26
CA ASN A 108 5.45 -10.85 -11.38
C ASN A 108 5.34 -11.75 -10.12
N GLU A 109 4.13 -12.21 -9.81
CA GLU A 109 3.85 -13.17 -8.72
C GLU A 109 4.31 -12.69 -7.33
N LEU A 110 4.40 -11.38 -7.13
CA LEU A 110 4.62 -10.78 -5.81
C LEU A 110 3.28 -10.71 -5.07
N TYR A 111 3.18 -11.39 -3.94
CA TYR A 111 2.01 -11.29 -3.07
C TYR A 111 2.07 -10.01 -2.24
N VAL A 112 1.01 -9.21 -2.37
CA VAL A 112 0.82 -7.93 -1.67
C VAL A 112 -0.28 -8.12 -0.64
N ASP A 113 0.12 -7.98 0.63
CA ASP A 113 -0.77 -8.04 1.79
C ASP A 113 -1.25 -6.62 2.11
N LEU A 114 -2.57 -6.39 2.04
CA LEU A 114 -3.18 -5.10 2.30
C LEU A 114 -4.15 -5.22 3.47
N TRP A 115 -3.97 -4.37 4.47
CA TRP A 115 -4.91 -4.19 5.57
C TRP A 115 -5.08 -2.71 5.92
N HIS A 116 -6.28 -2.30 6.33
CA HIS A 116 -6.51 -0.94 6.83
C HIS A 116 -7.75 -0.82 7.72
N VAL A 117 -7.89 0.35 8.36
CA VAL A 117 -9.07 0.72 9.15
C VAL A 117 -10.31 0.92 8.29
N ASN A 118 -11.48 0.72 8.89
CA ASN A 118 -12.73 1.18 8.32
C ASN A 118 -12.85 2.72 8.31
N ALA A 119 -13.97 3.23 7.77
CA ALA A 119 -14.21 4.67 7.66
C ALA A 119 -14.25 5.42 9.01
N SER A 120 -14.44 4.71 10.13
CA SER A 120 -14.43 5.28 11.48
C SER A 120 -13.12 5.04 12.25
N GLY A 121 -12.10 4.48 11.61
CA GLY A 121 -10.79 4.28 12.23
C GLY A 121 -10.63 2.98 13.05
N VAL A 122 -11.52 1.99 12.86
CA VAL A 122 -11.42 0.70 13.56
C VAL A 122 -10.83 -0.36 12.65
N TYR A 123 -9.83 -1.09 13.15
CA TYR A 123 -9.29 -2.30 12.50
C TYR A 123 -10.19 -3.49 12.79
N TYR A 124 -10.61 -4.18 11.73
CA TYR A 124 -11.20 -5.51 11.83
C TYR A 124 -10.12 -6.55 12.17
N GLY A 125 -10.50 -7.66 12.79
CA GLY A 125 -9.60 -8.74 13.18
C GLY A 125 -8.76 -8.46 14.43
N VAL A 126 -8.93 -7.31 15.10
CA VAL A 126 -8.14 -6.93 16.27
C VAL A 126 -8.99 -6.37 17.40
N VAL A 127 -8.90 -6.97 18.58
CA VAL A 127 -9.50 -6.46 19.82
C VAL A 127 -8.40 -5.87 20.69
N ALA A 128 -8.37 -4.55 20.82
CA ALA A 128 -7.37 -3.84 21.61
C ALA A 128 -7.97 -2.60 22.27
N ARG A 129 -7.42 -2.17 23.42
CA ARG A 129 -7.87 -0.96 24.15
C ARG A 129 -7.82 0.32 23.31
N THR A 130 -6.99 0.33 22.27
CA THR A 130 -6.75 1.46 21.36
C THR A 130 -7.48 1.30 20.02
N ASN A 131 -8.37 0.32 19.87
CA ASN A 131 -9.04 0.02 18.61
C ASN A 131 -10.55 -0.09 18.78
N GLY A 132 -11.26 1.04 18.65
CA GLY A 132 -12.73 1.08 18.73
C GLY A 132 -13.26 0.56 20.07
N ASN A 133 -14.20 -0.39 20.01
CA ASN A 133 -14.77 -1.02 21.19
C ASN A 133 -13.96 -2.27 21.60
N SER A 134 -13.14 -2.15 22.65
CA SER A 134 -12.32 -3.26 23.14
C SER A 134 -13.10 -4.41 23.79
N ASP A 135 -14.39 -4.22 24.06
CA ASP A 135 -15.27 -5.25 24.63
C ASP A 135 -15.98 -6.06 23.53
N ASP A 136 -15.81 -5.68 22.26
CA ASP A 136 -16.37 -6.41 21.11
C ASP A 136 -15.48 -7.59 20.72
N ALA A 137 -15.69 -8.71 21.40
CA ALA A 137 -15.00 -9.97 21.09
C ALA A 137 -15.36 -10.53 19.70
N SER A 138 -16.46 -10.09 19.07
CA SER A 138 -16.85 -10.58 17.75
C SER A 138 -15.94 -10.07 16.63
N ASN A 139 -15.15 -9.03 16.90
CA ASN A 139 -14.24 -8.46 15.92
C ASN A 139 -13.03 -9.35 15.60
N ILE A 140 -12.66 -10.30 16.47
CA ILE A 140 -11.38 -11.04 16.35
C ILE A 140 -11.27 -11.92 15.11
N ASP A 141 -12.39 -12.50 14.65
CA ASP A 141 -12.42 -13.43 13.51
C ASP A 141 -12.86 -12.75 12.19
N THR A 142 -12.87 -11.41 12.16
CA THR A 142 -13.29 -10.66 10.98
C THR A 142 -12.12 -10.39 10.04
N THR A 143 -12.36 -10.54 8.74
CA THR A 143 -11.35 -10.37 7.68
C THR A 143 -11.50 -9.07 6.90
N VAL A 144 -12.52 -8.27 7.19
CA VAL A 144 -12.88 -7.05 6.46
C VAL A 144 -11.68 -6.12 6.27
N HIS A 145 -11.54 -5.53 5.08
CA HIS A 145 -10.44 -4.66 4.69
C HIS A 145 -9.05 -5.31 4.81
N ARG A 146 -9.00 -6.64 4.75
CA ARG A 146 -7.78 -7.43 4.71
C ARG A 146 -7.79 -8.38 3.52
N GLY A 147 -6.66 -8.49 2.84
CA GLY A 147 -6.52 -9.44 1.74
C GLY A 147 -5.13 -9.47 1.15
N LEU A 148 -4.84 -10.61 0.52
CA LEU A 148 -3.58 -10.91 -0.14
C LEU A 148 -3.84 -11.07 -1.64
N SER A 149 -3.12 -10.34 -2.49
CA SER A 149 -3.26 -10.45 -3.95
C SER A 149 -1.90 -10.47 -4.63
N SER A 150 -1.73 -11.31 -5.64
CA SER A 150 -0.49 -11.41 -6.40
C SER A 150 -0.47 -10.39 -7.54
N THR A 151 0.72 -9.85 -7.83
CA THR A 151 0.94 -9.07 -9.04
C THR A 151 0.86 -9.94 -10.30
N ASP A 152 0.41 -9.34 -11.40
CA ASP A 152 0.44 -9.94 -12.74
C ASP A 152 1.81 -9.78 -13.43
N SER A 153 1.90 -10.21 -14.70
CA SER A 153 3.13 -10.16 -15.49
C SER A 153 3.65 -8.73 -15.75
N ASP A 154 2.78 -7.73 -15.65
CA ASP A 154 3.09 -6.31 -15.80
C ASP A 154 3.38 -5.65 -14.44
N GLY A 155 3.42 -6.46 -13.37
CA GLY A 155 3.72 -6.05 -12.01
C GLY A 155 2.56 -5.35 -11.31
N PHE A 156 1.34 -5.44 -11.84
CA PHE A 156 0.18 -4.80 -11.26
C PHE A 156 -0.56 -5.70 -10.29
N VAL A 157 -1.01 -5.10 -9.19
CA VAL A 157 -2.04 -5.66 -8.32
C VAL A 157 -3.18 -4.66 -8.22
N SER A 158 -4.41 -5.16 -8.37
CA SER A 158 -5.64 -4.39 -8.26
C SER A 158 -6.42 -4.85 -7.04
N VAL A 159 -6.75 -3.92 -6.15
CA VAL A 159 -7.55 -4.17 -4.95
C VAL A 159 -8.74 -3.22 -4.91
N THR A 160 -9.93 -3.76 -4.69
CA THR A 160 -11.14 -3.00 -4.41
C THR A 160 -11.39 -2.98 -2.91
N THR A 161 -11.44 -1.78 -2.33
CA THR A 161 -11.64 -1.57 -0.90
C THR A 161 -12.50 -0.34 -0.61
N LYS A 162 -12.57 0.11 0.64
CA LYS A 162 -13.16 1.38 1.07
C LYS A 162 -12.09 2.39 1.44
N PHE A 163 -12.34 3.66 1.18
CA PHE A 163 -11.45 4.73 1.62
C PHE A 163 -11.31 4.71 3.16
N PRO A 164 -10.08 4.63 3.71
CA PRO A 164 -9.86 4.47 5.15
C PRO A 164 -10.18 5.76 5.92
N GLY A 165 -10.71 5.59 7.14
CA GLY A 165 -10.88 6.67 8.09
C GLY A 165 -9.58 7.08 8.78
N LEU A 166 -9.64 8.14 9.58
CA LEU A 166 -8.58 8.50 10.51
C LEU A 166 -8.78 7.79 11.86
N TYR A 167 -7.69 7.49 12.54
CA TYR A 167 -7.68 6.92 13.89
C TYR A 167 -6.72 7.72 14.77
N ALA A 168 -7.03 7.80 16.07
CA ALA A 168 -6.30 8.58 17.07
C ALA A 168 -5.37 7.70 17.92
#